data_AF-K5ZEE1-F1
#
_entry.id   AF-K5ZEE1-F1
#
_cell.length_a   1.000
_cell.length_b   1.000
_cell.length_c   1.000
_cell.angle_alpha   90.00
_cell.angle_beta   90.00
_cell.angle_gamma   90.00
#
_symmetry.space_group_name_H-M   'P 1'
#
loop_
_entity.id
_entity.type
_entity.pdbx_description
1 polymer ?
#
loop_
_entity_poly.entity_id
_entity_poly.type
_entity_poly.pdbx_seq_one_letter_code
_entity_poly.pdbx_strand_id
1 'polypeptide(L)'
;MQAARADVAADEAQVRTLQAALAHIRIASQTEDEESAPVRALEQRAEAGRDMLRAMTLQAGQLAQDASLTRPEARILSMAAVPARPESKHYAMVLSAATVLGLCLGVLLAGLRDTLDRSLRSGNEVRAALGVSCHGLLPVAARPEERAITAPLSLY
;
A
#
# COMPACT_ATOMS: atom_id res chain seq x y z
N MET A 1 -87.65 -20.39 48.47
CA MET A 1 -86.71 -19.26 48.69
C MET A 1 -85.51 -19.64 49.56
N GLN A 2 -85.67 -20.37 50.68
CA GLN A 2 -84.53 -20.79 51.52
C GLN A 2 -83.64 -21.88 50.90
N ALA A 3 -84.20 -22.88 50.20
CA ALA A 3 -83.41 -23.95 49.56
C ALA A 3 -82.42 -23.41 48.51
N ALA A 4 -82.87 -22.57 47.57
CA ALA A 4 -82.02 -21.97 46.55
C ALA A 4 -80.87 -21.10 47.11
N ARG A 5 -81.01 -20.55 48.33
CA ARG A 5 -79.92 -19.82 49.00
C ARG A 5 -78.89 -20.75 49.63
N ALA A 6 -79.32 -21.93 50.08
CA ALA A 6 -78.43 -22.95 50.61
C ALA A 6 -77.56 -23.57 49.51
N ASP A 7 -78.12 -23.78 48.32
CA ASP A 7 -77.40 -24.29 47.15
C ASP A 7 -76.33 -23.30 46.67
N VAL A 8 -76.67 -22.01 46.54
CA VAL A 8 -75.69 -20.96 46.18
C VAL A 8 -74.58 -20.85 47.21
N ALA A 9 -74.90 -20.98 48.51
CA ALA A 9 -73.89 -20.97 49.56
C ALA A 9 -72.94 -22.18 49.49
N ALA A 10 -73.45 -23.35 49.07
CA ALA A 10 -72.63 -24.55 48.88
C ALA A 10 -71.69 -24.40 47.66
N ASP A 11 -72.19 -23.88 46.54
CA ASP A 11 -71.37 -23.64 45.34
C ASP A 11 -70.29 -22.58 45.60
N GLU A 12 -70.62 -21.49 46.29
CA GLU A 12 -69.65 -20.47 46.70
C GLU A 12 -68.56 -21.05 47.61
N ALA A 13 -68.93 -21.93 48.54
CA ALA A 13 -67.96 -22.60 49.40
C ALA A 13 -67.01 -23.49 48.57
N GLN A 14 -67.53 -24.22 47.58
CA GLN A 14 -66.72 -25.06 46.71
C GLN A 14 -65.76 -24.23 45.84
N VAL A 15 -66.22 -23.13 45.23
CA VAL A 15 -65.36 -22.21 44.48
C VAL A 15 -64.25 -21.64 45.37
N ARG A 16 -64.57 -21.23 46.62
CA ARG A 16 -63.56 -20.76 47.57
C ARG A 16 -62.51 -21.83 47.88
N THR A 17 -62.92 -23.08 48.06
CA THR A 17 -61.97 -24.19 48.31
C THR A 17 -61.06 -24.46 47.10
N LEU A 18 -61.60 -24.41 45.87
CA LEU A 18 -60.81 -24.60 44.65
C LEU A 18 -59.83 -23.44 44.42
N GLN A 19 -60.26 -22.20 44.67
CA GLN A 19 -59.38 -21.03 44.59
C GLN A 19 -58.27 -21.08 45.63
N ALA A 20 -58.57 -21.51 46.86
CA ALA A 20 -57.57 -21.73 47.89
C ALA A 20 -56.56 -22.82 47.51
N ALA A 21 -57.02 -23.93 46.92
CA ALA A 21 -56.15 -24.99 46.42
C ALA A 21 -55.24 -24.51 45.27
N LEU A 22 -55.78 -23.74 44.31
CA LEU A 22 -55.00 -23.15 43.23
C LEU A 22 -53.95 -22.15 43.74
N ALA A 23 -54.33 -21.29 44.70
CA ALA A 23 -53.42 -20.35 45.33
C ALA A 23 -52.28 -21.09 46.02
N HIS A 24 -52.58 -22.19 46.73
CA HIS A 24 -51.58 -23.02 47.39
C HIS A 24 -50.61 -23.67 46.39
N ILE A 25 -51.13 -24.28 45.32
CA ILE A 25 -50.29 -24.88 44.26
C ILE A 25 -49.40 -23.82 43.61
N ARG A 26 -49.93 -22.62 43.37
CA ARG A 26 -49.19 -21.53 42.74
C ARG A 26 -48.06 -21.00 43.63
N ILE A 27 -48.29 -20.92 44.95
CA ILE A 27 -47.25 -20.55 45.92
C ILE A 27 -46.18 -21.64 45.96
N ALA A 28 -46.57 -22.92 46.03
CA ALA A 28 -45.63 -24.04 46.02
C ALA A 28 -44.74 -24.03 44.75
N SER A 29 -45.34 -23.81 43.57
CA SER A 29 -44.57 -23.70 42.32
C SER A 29 -43.63 -22.50 42.30
N GLN A 30 -44.02 -21.36 42.89
CA GLN A 30 -43.15 -20.18 42.96
C GLN A 30 -41.96 -20.44 43.86
N THR A 31 -42.17 -21.10 45.00
CA THR A 31 -41.06 -21.47 45.89
C THR A 31 -40.10 -22.48 45.24
N GLU A 32 -40.61 -23.45 44.48
CA GLU A 32 -39.78 -24.38 43.70
C GLU A 32 -38.99 -23.66 42.60
N ASP A 33 -39.58 -22.66 41.94
CA ASP A 33 -38.90 -21.84 40.94
C ASP A 33 -37.79 -20.96 41.55
N GLU A 34 -38.00 -20.42 42.75
CA GLU A 34 -37.01 -19.63 43.48
C GLU A 34 -35.82 -20.48 43.95
N GLU A 35 -36.07 -21.70 44.44
CA GLU A 35 -35.01 -22.63 44.85
C GLU A 35 -34.21 -23.19 43.68
N SER A 36 -34.84 -23.37 42.51
CA SER A 36 -34.18 -23.89 41.30
C SER A 36 -33.46 -22.82 40.48
N ALA A 37 -33.78 -21.54 40.66
CA ALA A 37 -33.08 -20.43 40.01
C ALA A 37 -31.54 -20.43 40.19
N PRO A 38 -30.97 -20.57 41.41
CA PRO A 38 -29.51 -20.58 41.59
C PRO A 38 -28.83 -21.79 40.94
N VAL A 39 -29.49 -22.95 40.94
CA VAL A 39 -28.96 -24.16 40.29
C VAL A 39 -28.87 -23.95 38.78
N ARG A 40 -29.95 -23.47 38.16
CA ARG A 40 -29.96 -23.13 36.72
C ARG A 40 -28.89 -22.10 36.37
N ALA A 41 -28.68 -21.10 37.23
CA ALA A 41 -27.64 -20.10 37.02
C ALA A 41 -26.21 -20.69 37.09
N LEU A 42 -25.97 -21.68 37.97
CA LEU A 42 -24.70 -22.39 38.06
C LEU A 42 -24.46 -23.30 36.86
N GLU A 43 -25.50 -23.99 36.39
CA GLU A 43 -25.45 -24.83 35.18
C GLU A 43 -25.13 -23.99 33.94
N GLN A 44 -25.81 -22.86 33.76
CA GLN A 44 -25.55 -21.93 32.65
C GLN A 44 -24.10 -21.42 32.67
N ARG A 45 -23.55 -21.12 33.84
CA ARG A 45 -22.14 -20.71 33.97
C ARG A 45 -21.18 -21.84 33.60
N ALA A 46 -21.49 -23.07 34.02
CA ALA A 46 -20.68 -24.23 33.67
C ALA A 46 -20.74 -24.53 32.16
N GLU A 47 -21.90 -24.39 31.53
CA GLU A 47 -22.08 -24.52 30.08
C GLU A 47 -21.28 -23.45 29.31
N ALA A 48 -21.41 -22.18 29.71
CA ALA A 48 -20.64 -21.08 29.11
C ALA A 48 -19.12 -21.33 29.19
N GLY A 49 -18.63 -21.84 30.33
CA GLY A 49 -17.21 -22.19 30.49
C GLY A 49 -16.77 -23.34 29.57
N ARG A 50 -17.61 -24.37 29.42
CA ARG A 50 -17.34 -25.48 28.50
C ARG A 50 -17.30 -25.02 27.05
N ASP A 51 -18.19 -24.13 26.65
CA ASP A 51 -18.24 -23.62 25.28
C ASP A 51 -17.05 -22.73 24.96
N MET A 52 -16.61 -21.89 25.90
CA MET A 52 -15.38 -21.12 25.76
C MET A 52 -14.16 -22.03 25.60
N LEU A 53 -14.06 -23.10 26.41
CA LEU A 53 -12.97 -24.08 26.30
C LEU A 53 -12.99 -24.78 24.93
N ARG A 54 -14.17 -25.20 24.46
CA ARG A 54 -14.34 -25.82 23.12
C ARG A 54 -13.90 -24.87 22.00
N ALA A 55 -14.24 -23.58 22.10
CA ALA A 55 -13.82 -22.59 21.11
C ALA A 55 -12.30 -22.44 21.08
N MET A 56 -11.64 -22.39 22.25
CA MET A 56 -10.18 -22.31 22.35
C MET A 56 -9.49 -23.55 21.79
N THR A 57 -10.00 -24.75 22.07
CA THR A 57 -9.40 -25.99 21.54
C THR A 57 -9.57 -26.12 20.02
N LEU A 58 -10.73 -25.72 19.48
CA LEU A 58 -10.95 -25.65 18.03
C LEU A 58 -9.99 -24.66 17.37
N GLN A 59 -9.85 -23.45 17.93
CA GLN A 59 -8.95 -22.43 17.40
C GLN A 59 -7.47 -22.86 17.47
N ALA A 60 -7.05 -23.49 18.57
CA ALA A 60 -5.71 -24.05 18.71
C ALA A 60 -5.44 -25.15 17.66
N GLY A 61 -6.43 -25.99 17.37
CA GLY A 61 -6.35 -27.00 16.31
C GLY A 61 -6.20 -26.37 14.91
N GLN A 62 -6.98 -25.33 14.61
CA GLN A 62 -6.88 -24.59 13.34
C GLN A 62 -5.49 -23.94 13.18
N LEU A 63 -5.00 -23.25 14.21
CA LEU A 63 -3.67 -22.65 14.23
C LEU A 63 -2.55 -23.68 14.04
N ALA A 64 -2.67 -24.87 14.63
CA ALA A 64 -1.70 -25.95 14.47
C ALA A 64 -1.69 -26.49 13.03
N GLN A 65 -2.87 -26.61 12.39
CA GLN A 65 -2.97 -27.02 11.00
C GLN A 65 -2.42 -25.93 10.05
N ASP A 66 -2.77 -24.66 10.27
CA ASP A 66 -2.28 -23.54 9.46
C ASP A 66 -0.77 -23.34 9.60
N ALA A 67 -0.20 -23.56 10.78
CA ALA A 67 1.25 -23.54 11.01
C ALA A 67 1.99 -24.69 10.31
N SER A 68 1.32 -25.84 10.13
CA SER A 68 1.89 -26.97 9.39
C SER A 68 1.86 -26.75 7.86
N LEU A 69 0.83 -26.04 7.36
CA LEU A 69 0.71 -25.65 5.95
C LEU A 69 1.56 -24.42 5.61
N THR A 70 1.74 -23.51 6.56
CA THR A 70 2.64 -22.33 6.49
C THR A 70 3.95 -22.62 7.20
N ARG A 71 4.51 -23.82 7.04
CA ARG A 71 5.93 -24.01 7.32
C ARG A 71 6.66 -23.52 6.07
N PRO A 72 7.30 -22.34 6.07
CA PRO A 72 8.17 -22.00 4.96
C PRO A 72 9.27 -23.06 4.92
N GLU A 73 9.26 -23.90 3.88
CA GLU A 73 10.39 -24.77 3.54
C GLU A 73 11.65 -23.97 3.15
N ALA A 74 11.63 -22.65 3.27
CA ALA A 74 12.76 -21.77 3.06
C ALA A 74 13.67 -21.77 4.29
N ARG A 75 14.50 -22.81 4.43
CA ARG A 75 15.73 -22.71 5.20
C ARG A 75 16.72 -21.88 4.38
N ILE A 76 17.35 -20.87 4.97
CA ILE A 76 18.38 -20.06 4.29
C ILE A 76 19.57 -20.98 3.97
N LEU A 77 19.64 -21.45 2.71
CA LEU A 77 20.71 -22.33 2.22
C LEU A 77 22.00 -21.53 1.89
N SER A 78 21.88 -20.23 1.65
CA SER A 78 22.98 -19.31 1.35
C SER A 78 22.59 -17.87 1.68
N MET A 79 23.55 -17.06 2.13
CA MET A 79 23.39 -15.60 2.23
C MET A 79 23.14 -15.01 0.84
N ALA A 80 22.30 -13.96 0.77
CA ALA A 80 21.96 -13.30 -0.47
C ALA A 80 23.22 -12.64 -1.08
N ALA A 81 23.62 -13.08 -2.28
CA ALA A 81 24.71 -12.48 -3.01
C ALA A 81 24.28 -11.09 -3.52
N VAL A 82 25.10 -10.08 -3.27
CA VAL A 82 24.91 -8.74 -3.85
C VAL A 82 25.01 -8.88 -5.38
N PRO A 83 24.02 -8.42 -6.15
CA PRO A 83 24.03 -8.58 -7.60
C PRO A 83 25.26 -7.86 -8.17
N ALA A 84 26.09 -8.60 -8.91
CA ALA A 84 27.33 -8.11 -9.49
C ALA A 84 27.13 -7.02 -10.56
N ARG A 85 25.88 -6.84 -11.03
CA ARG A 85 25.50 -5.82 -12.01
C ARG A 85 24.17 -5.18 -11.58
N PRO A 86 24.01 -3.86 -11.77
CA PRO A 86 22.76 -3.19 -11.49
C PRO A 86 21.65 -3.73 -12.40
N GLU A 87 20.50 -4.06 -11.81
CA GLU A 87 19.27 -4.56 -12.47
C GLU A 87 18.52 -3.45 -13.25
N SER A 88 19.17 -2.35 -13.61
CA SER A 88 18.52 -1.23 -14.28
C SER A 88 18.46 -1.44 -15.80
N LYS A 89 17.38 -2.09 -16.26
CA LYS A 89 17.11 -2.41 -17.68
C LYS A 89 17.14 -1.22 -18.65
N HIS A 90 17.14 0.03 -18.17
CA HIS A 90 16.95 1.22 -19.00
C HIS A 90 18.14 2.19 -19.03
N TYR A 91 19.29 1.85 -18.45
CA TYR A 91 20.46 2.77 -18.43
C TYR A 91 20.89 3.18 -19.86
N ALA A 92 20.92 2.21 -20.78
CA ALA A 92 21.26 2.47 -22.19
C ALA A 92 20.26 3.43 -22.86
N MET A 93 18.96 3.29 -22.57
CA MET A 93 17.91 4.12 -23.16
C MET A 93 17.98 5.58 -22.68
N VAL A 94 18.21 5.77 -21.37
CA VAL A 94 18.38 7.12 -20.78
C VAL A 94 19.63 7.80 -21.33
N LEU A 95 20.75 7.07 -21.42
CA LEU A 95 22.00 7.61 -21.95
C LEU A 95 21.84 8.04 -23.42
N SER A 96 21.26 7.18 -24.27
CA SER A 96 21.03 7.53 -25.68
C SER A 96 20.10 8.74 -25.84
N ALA A 97 19.04 8.82 -25.04
CA ALA A 97 18.10 9.94 -25.09
C ALA A 97 18.76 11.26 -24.67
N ALA A 98 19.56 11.24 -23.60
CA ALA A 98 20.31 12.39 -23.14
C ALA A 98 21.34 12.87 -24.19
N THR A 99 22.06 11.95 -24.84
CA THR A 99 23.02 12.29 -25.89
C THR A 99 22.33 12.95 -27.09
N VAL A 100 21.21 12.40 -27.57
CA VAL A 100 20.47 12.96 -28.70
C VAL A 100 19.92 14.35 -28.37
N LEU A 101 19.32 14.52 -27.19
CA LEU A 101 18.80 15.82 -26.75
C LEU A 101 19.91 16.86 -26.60
N GLY A 102 21.04 16.49 -25.99
CA GLY A 102 22.18 17.38 -25.85
C GLY A 102 22.77 17.81 -27.19
N LEU A 103 22.84 16.90 -28.16
CA LEU A 103 23.34 17.20 -29.51
C LEU A 103 22.38 18.13 -30.26
N CYS A 104 21.07 17.84 -30.22
CA CYS A 104 20.05 18.71 -30.81
C CYS A 104 20.09 20.13 -30.22
N LEU A 105 20.17 20.25 -28.89
CA LEU A 105 20.29 21.54 -28.22
C LEU A 105 21.60 22.25 -28.58
N GLY A 106 22.72 21.52 -28.62
CA GLY A 106 24.02 22.07 -29.00
C GLY A 106 24.03 22.66 -30.41
N VAL A 107 23.44 21.96 -31.38
CA VAL A 107 23.31 22.45 -32.77
C VAL A 107 22.40 23.69 -32.82
N LEU A 108 21.28 23.67 -32.10
CA LEU A 108 20.37 24.81 -32.03
C LEU A 108 21.07 26.05 -31.44
N LEU A 109 21.81 25.87 -30.34
CA LEU A 109 22.57 26.93 -29.69
C LEU A 109 23.72 27.43 -30.56
N ALA A 110 24.40 26.54 -31.30
CA ALA A 110 25.46 26.92 -32.23
C ALA A 110 24.91 27.74 -33.40
N GLY A 111 23.78 27.32 -34.00
CA GLY A 111 23.09 28.09 -35.04
C GLY A 111 22.58 29.44 -34.53
N LEU A 112 21.99 29.48 -33.33
CA LEU A 112 21.56 30.73 -32.72
C LEU A 112 22.76 31.66 -32.46
N ARG A 113 23.88 31.11 -31.97
CA ARG A 113 25.13 31.87 -31.84
C ARG A 113 25.60 32.43 -33.17
N ASP A 114 25.62 31.63 -34.23
CA ASP A 114 26.05 32.05 -35.56
C ASP A 114 25.16 33.18 -36.12
N THR A 115 23.84 33.14 -35.87
CA THR A 115 22.94 34.23 -36.27
C THR A 115 23.12 35.52 -35.46
N LEU A 116 23.55 35.39 -34.19
CA LEU A 116 23.86 36.53 -33.32
C LEU A 116 25.26 37.08 -33.59
N ASP A 117 26.18 36.24 -34.08
CA ASP A 117 27.54 36.59 -34.42
C ASP A 117 27.58 37.18 -35.84
N ARG A 118 27.39 38.49 -35.92
CA ARG A 118 27.44 39.24 -37.19
C ARG A 118 28.89 39.46 -37.65
N SER A 119 29.70 38.42 -37.62
CA SER A 119 31.09 38.44 -38.09
C SER A 119 31.09 38.12 -39.58
N LEU A 120 31.28 39.14 -40.42
CA LEU A 120 31.35 39.03 -41.87
C LEU A 120 32.64 38.31 -42.27
N ARG A 121 32.64 36.98 -42.16
CA ARG A 121 33.80 36.12 -42.41
C ARG A 121 33.95 35.72 -43.88
N SER A 122 32.89 35.89 -44.69
CA SER A 122 32.88 35.55 -46.10
C SER A 122 32.76 36.79 -46.99
N GLY A 123 33.66 36.93 -47.96
CA GLY A 123 33.63 38.04 -48.93
C GLY A 123 32.35 38.09 -49.78
N ASN A 124 31.57 37.00 -49.82
CA ASN A 124 30.24 36.99 -50.45
C ASN A 124 29.16 37.66 -49.59
N GLU A 125 29.24 37.56 -48.26
CA GLU A 125 28.29 38.22 -47.34
C GLU A 125 28.49 39.73 -47.32
N VAL A 126 29.74 40.20 -47.39
CA VAL A 126 30.08 41.63 -47.54
C VAL A 126 29.47 42.21 -48.82
N ARG A 127 29.56 41.46 -49.94
CA ARG A 127 29.05 41.90 -51.25
C ARG A 127 27.52 41.97 -51.27
N ALA A 128 26.86 41.01 -50.63
CA ALA A 128 25.40 40.96 -50.53
C ALA A 128 24.83 42.03 -49.57
N ALA A 129 25.52 42.32 -48.45
CA ALA A 129 25.04 43.25 -47.44
C ALA A 129 25.38 44.73 -47.72
N LEU A 130 26.54 45.02 -48.32
CA LEU A 130 26.99 46.41 -48.56
C LEU A 130 26.96 46.83 -50.04
N GLY A 131 26.69 45.91 -50.98
CA GLY A 131 26.58 46.23 -52.41
C GLY A 131 27.88 46.66 -53.10
N VAL A 132 29.03 46.59 -52.41
CA VAL A 132 30.36 46.94 -52.93
C VAL A 132 31.19 45.68 -53.18
N SER A 133 31.96 45.68 -54.27
CA SER A 133 32.83 44.55 -54.63
C SER A 133 33.98 44.39 -53.63
N CYS A 134 34.06 43.24 -52.97
CA CYS A 134 35.14 42.87 -52.05
C CYS A 134 36.46 42.70 -52.84
N HIS A 135 37.46 43.57 -52.60
CA HIS A 135 38.74 43.62 -53.33
C HIS A 135 39.87 42.82 -52.66
N GLY A 136 39.61 42.10 -51.57
CA GLY A 136 40.56 41.18 -50.96
C GLY A 136 40.20 40.80 -49.53
N LEU A 137 40.42 39.54 -49.16
CA LEU A 137 40.37 39.05 -47.78
C LEU A 137 41.76 39.14 -47.18
N LEU A 138 41.95 39.99 -46.16
CA LEU A 138 43.21 40.09 -45.44
C LEU A 138 43.28 38.95 -44.42
N PRO A 139 44.23 38.01 -44.53
CA PRO A 139 44.40 36.97 -43.52
C PRO A 139 44.90 37.62 -42.23
N VAL A 140 44.19 37.38 -41.13
CA VAL A 140 44.70 37.72 -39.80
C VAL A 140 45.87 36.79 -39.53
N ALA A 141 47.09 37.35 -39.55
CA ALA A 141 48.30 36.59 -39.23
C ALA A 141 48.18 36.02 -37.81
N ALA A 142 48.44 34.72 -37.68
CA ALA A 142 48.44 34.02 -36.40
C ALA A 142 49.41 34.71 -35.42
N ARG A 143 48.98 34.84 -34.15
CA ARG A 143 49.86 35.34 -33.09
C ARG A 143 51.09 34.42 -32.97
N PRO A 144 52.29 34.95 -32.71
CA PRO A 144 53.54 34.18 -32.82
C PRO A 144 53.67 33.00 -31.84
N GLU A 145 52.84 32.94 -30.80
CA GLU A 145 52.99 31.94 -29.74
C GLU A 145 52.60 30.51 -30.16
N GLU A 146 51.86 30.32 -31.26
CA GLU A 146 51.41 28.99 -31.69
C GLU A 146 52.41 28.25 -32.61
N ARG A 147 53.49 28.92 -33.04
CA ARG A 147 54.54 28.29 -33.88
C ARG A 147 55.59 27.53 -33.05
N ALA A 148 55.62 27.72 -31.74
CA ALA A 148 56.61 27.08 -30.86
C ALA A 148 56.26 25.62 -30.50
N ILE A 149 55.02 25.18 -30.68
CA ILE A 149 54.55 23.87 -30.18
C ILE A 149 54.47 22.81 -31.30
N THR A 150 54.54 23.22 -32.57
CA THR A 150 54.40 22.34 -33.74
C THR A 150 55.70 22.09 -34.51
N ALA A 151 56.85 22.56 -34.02
CA ALA A 151 58.14 22.09 -34.51
C ALA A 151 58.56 20.85 -33.70
N PRO A 152 58.34 19.61 -34.18
CA PRO A 152 58.99 18.47 -33.57
C PRO A 152 60.50 18.67 -33.78
N LEU A 153 61.22 18.64 -32.66
CA LEU A 153 62.66 18.50 -32.60
C LEU A 153 63.04 17.19 -33.34
N SER A 154 63.16 17.27 -34.67
CA SER A 154 63.65 16.18 -35.51
C SER A 154 64.96 16.58 -36.18
N LEU A 155 66.00 15.89 -35.72
CA LEU A 155 67.35 15.76 -36.26
C LEU A 155 68.32 16.95 -36.13
N TYR A 156 69.40 16.64 -35.40
CA TYR A 156 70.81 16.67 -35.86
C TYR A 156 71.33 17.94 -36.56
#